data_AF-A0A3P6A3J8-F1
#
_entry.id   AF-A0A3P6A3J8-F1
#
_cell.length_a   1.000
_cell.length_b   1.000
_cell.length_c   1.000
_cell.angle_alpha   90.00
_cell.angle_beta   90.00
_cell.angle_gamma   90.00
#
_symmetry.space_group_name_H-M   'P 1'
#
loop_
_entity.id
_entity.type
_entity.pdbx_description
1 polymer ?
#
loop_
_entity_poly.entity_id
_entity_poly.type
_entity_poly.pdbx_seq_one_letter_code
_entity_poly.pdbx_strand_id
1 'polypeptide(L)'
;MGSSKLFVAFAIVITLSISYDHLSGIGTNAIVLPPDCFNDKPCNITFNNQACNKMCRGMSYKDGLCTDPELIPPYFWRCCCNPK
;
A
#
# COMPACT_ATOMS: atom_id res chain seq x y z
N MET A 1 -20.42 -3.04 -56.18
CA MET A 1 -20.75 -2.76 -54.76
C MET A 1 -19.79 -3.54 -53.89
N GLY A 2 -18.83 -2.88 -53.24
CA GLY A 2 -17.79 -3.61 -52.50
C GLY A 2 -16.80 -2.72 -51.77
N SER A 3 -17.26 -1.81 -50.91
CA SER A 3 -16.35 -1.08 -50.00
C SER A 3 -17.03 -0.55 -48.73
N SER A 4 -18.02 -1.26 -48.20
CA SER A 4 -18.80 -0.79 -47.02
C SER A 4 -18.58 -1.60 -45.75
N LYS A 5 -17.66 -2.58 -45.76
CA LYS A 5 -17.47 -3.51 -44.62
C LYS A 5 -16.23 -3.22 -43.76
N LEU A 6 -15.27 -2.42 -44.24
CA LEU A 6 -14.02 -2.17 -43.52
C LEU A 6 -14.13 -1.08 -42.44
N PHE A 7 -15.04 -0.12 -42.60
CA PHE A 7 -15.17 0.98 -41.63
C PHE A 7 -15.81 0.57 -40.31
N VAL A 8 -16.63 -0.49 -40.29
CA VAL A 8 -17.27 -0.99 -39.07
C VAL A 8 -16.25 -1.67 -38.14
N ALA A 9 -15.26 -2.37 -38.69
CA ALA A 9 -14.26 -3.08 -37.90
C ALA A 9 -13.35 -2.12 -37.13
N PHE A 10 -12.96 -0.99 -37.73
CA PHE A 10 -12.08 -0.01 -37.07
C PHE A 10 -12.76 0.70 -35.90
N ALA A 11 -14.08 0.97 -35.97
CA ALA A 11 -14.79 1.64 -34.89
C ALA A 11 -14.87 0.80 -33.59
N ILE A 12 -14.90 -0.53 -33.71
CA ILE A 12 -14.98 -1.46 -32.57
C ILE A 12 -13.65 -1.51 -31.79
N VAL A 13 -12.51 -1.45 -32.48
CA VAL A 13 -11.19 -1.42 -31.82
C VAL A 13 -10.99 -0.12 -31.01
N ILE A 14 -11.53 0.99 -31.50
CA ILE A 14 -11.41 2.28 -30.82
C ILE A 14 -12.24 2.29 -29.53
N THR A 15 -13.46 1.72 -29.52
CA THR A 15 -14.32 1.70 -28.32
C THR A 15 -13.81 0.79 -27.20
N LEU A 16 -13.11 -0.29 -27.53
CA LEU A 16 -12.45 -1.15 -26.53
C LEU A 16 -11.26 -0.46 -25.85
N SER A 17 -10.55 0.40 -26.58
CA SER A 17 -9.38 1.13 -26.06
C SER A 17 -9.75 2.21 -25.03
N ILE A 18 -10.93 2.83 -25.17
CA ILE A 18 -11.41 3.89 -24.25
C ILE A 18 -12.02 3.31 -22.96
N SER A 19 -12.37 2.01 -22.95
CA SER A 19 -12.95 1.36 -21.76
C SER A 19 -11.89 0.98 -20.72
N TYR A 20 -10.60 1.02 -21.07
CA TYR A 20 -9.51 0.81 -20.12
C TYR A 20 -9.12 2.07 -19.34
N ASP A 21 -9.54 3.25 -19.78
CA ASP A 21 -9.24 4.51 -19.08
C ASP A 21 -10.29 4.85 -18.01
N HIS A 22 -11.45 4.17 -18.05
CA HIS A 22 -12.57 4.40 -17.13
C HIS A 22 -12.57 3.51 -15.88
N LEU A 23 -11.43 2.87 -15.56
CA LEU A 23 -11.16 2.25 -14.25
C LEU A 23 -10.21 3.09 -13.37
N SER A 24 -9.98 4.37 -13.73
CA SER A 24 -9.33 5.35 -12.85
C SER A 24 -10.25 5.91 -11.75
N GLY A 25 -11.37 5.24 -11.45
CA GLY A 25 -12.47 5.82 -10.64
C GLY A 25 -13.17 4.87 -9.67
N ILE A 26 -12.58 3.73 -9.31
CA ILE A 26 -13.08 2.93 -8.18
C ILE A 26 -11.92 2.72 -7.22
N GLY A 27 -12.00 3.49 -6.14
CA GLY A 27 -11.15 3.53 -4.96
C GLY A 27 -9.94 2.61 -5.01
N THR A 28 -8.77 3.24 -5.10
CA THR A 28 -7.51 2.67 -4.64
C THR A 28 -7.75 1.73 -3.47
N ASN A 29 -7.83 0.43 -3.74
CA ASN A 29 -7.47 -0.57 -2.76
C ASN A 29 -5.98 -0.34 -2.60
N ALA A 30 -5.61 0.67 -1.81
CA ALA A 30 -4.29 0.76 -1.24
C ALA A 30 -4.11 -0.62 -0.62
N ILE A 31 -3.25 -1.42 -1.22
CA ILE A 31 -2.84 -2.69 -0.63
C ILE A 31 -2.20 -2.22 0.68
N VAL A 32 -2.97 -2.27 1.77
CA VAL A 32 -2.48 -1.94 3.09
C VAL A 32 -1.60 -3.12 3.45
N LEU A 33 -0.35 -3.04 2.99
CA LEU A 33 0.67 -3.96 3.41
C LEU A 33 0.73 -3.88 4.94
N PRO A 34 0.66 -5.03 5.65
CA PRO A 34 0.72 -5.02 7.10
C PRO A 34 2.04 -4.38 7.53
N PRO A 35 2.06 -3.68 8.68
CA PRO A 35 3.28 -3.09 9.17
C PRO A 35 4.31 -4.16 9.52
N ASP A 36 5.57 -3.88 9.20
CA ASP A 36 6.70 -4.75 9.54
C ASP A 36 7.12 -4.50 10.99
N CYS A 37 6.88 -5.46 11.87
CA CYS A 37 7.18 -5.38 13.29
C CYS A 37 8.50 -6.09 13.65
N PHE A 38 9.41 -5.36 14.30
CA PHE A 38 10.75 -5.83 14.64
C PHE A 38 10.82 -6.34 16.08
N ASN A 39 10.89 -7.66 16.26
CA ASN A 39 10.99 -8.28 17.58
C ASN A 39 12.31 -7.95 18.32
N ASP A 40 13.38 -7.62 17.58
CA ASP A 40 14.67 -7.20 18.14
C ASP A 40 14.69 -5.73 18.61
N LYS A 41 13.61 -4.98 18.35
CA LYS A 41 13.42 -3.58 18.76
C LYS A 41 12.24 -3.46 19.72
N PRO A 42 12.37 -3.98 20.96
CA PRO A 42 11.37 -3.75 22.00
C PRO A 42 11.32 -2.25 22.32
N CYS A 43 10.11 -1.74 22.42
CA CYS A 43 9.90 -0.36 22.81
C CYS A 43 10.07 -0.20 24.31
N ASN A 44 10.85 0.80 24.71
CA ASN A 44 11.12 1.12 26.10
C ASN A 44 11.27 2.64 26.27
N ILE A 45 11.63 3.09 27.48
CA ILE A 45 11.78 4.53 27.78
C ILE A 45 12.83 5.19 26.88
N THR A 46 13.90 4.46 26.52
CA THR A 46 14.99 4.93 25.67
C THR A 46 14.68 4.81 24.18
N PHE A 47 13.98 3.75 23.77
CA PHE A 47 13.56 3.45 22.41
C PHE A 47 12.05 3.61 22.30
N ASN A 48 11.62 4.87 22.20
CA ASN A 48 10.22 5.27 22.16
C ASN A 48 9.70 5.43 20.71
N ASN A 49 8.45 5.89 20.56
CA ASN A 49 7.84 6.15 19.26
C ASN A 49 8.68 7.05 18.34
N GLN A 50 9.35 8.07 18.88
CA GLN A 50 10.20 8.97 18.10
C GLN A 50 11.42 8.24 17.53
N ALA A 51 12.06 7.39 18.36
CA ALA A 51 13.19 6.57 17.93
C ALA A 51 12.77 5.52 16.88
N CYS A 52 11.64 4.84 17.11
CA CYS A 52 11.04 3.89 16.18
C CYS A 52 10.73 4.55 14.83
N ASN A 53 10.02 5.69 14.83
CA ASN A 53 9.73 6.44 13.61
C ASN A 53 10.99 6.85 12.86
N LYS A 54 12.02 7.35 13.56
CA LYS A 54 13.30 7.73 12.96
C LYS A 54 13.99 6.52 12.31
N MET A 55 13.98 5.36 12.97
CA MET A 55 14.52 4.11 12.43
C MET A 55 13.75 3.67 11.18
N CYS A 56 12.42 3.60 11.24
CA CYS A 56 11.57 3.20 10.13
C CYS A 56 11.76 4.10 8.91
N ARG A 57 11.79 5.42 9.10
CA ARG A 57 12.08 6.38 8.02
C ARG A 57 13.49 6.20 7.45
N GLY A 58 14.48 5.88 8.30
CA GLY A 58 15.84 5.54 7.86
C GLY A 58 15.92 4.26 7.02
N MET A 59 15.00 3.31 7.25
CA MET A 59 14.83 2.09 6.46
C MET A 59 13.86 2.27 5.27
N SER A 60 13.52 3.51 4.90
CA SER A 60 12.61 3.84 3.78
C SER A 60 11.13 3.47 3.96
N TYR A 61 10.67 3.22 5.18
CA TYR A 61 9.23 3.15 5.51
C TYR A 61 8.62 4.56 5.58
N LYS A 62 7.27 4.63 5.56
CA LYS A 62 6.53 5.89 5.67
C LYS A 62 6.69 6.52 7.05
N ASP A 63 6.44 5.71 8.08
CA ASP A 63 6.52 6.06 9.48
C ASP A 63 6.66 4.79 10.32
N GLY A 64 6.79 4.96 11.64
CA GLY A 64 6.87 3.85 12.57
C GLY A 64 6.35 4.22 13.95
N LEU A 65 5.79 3.23 14.64
CA LEU A 65 5.24 3.39 15.97
C LEU A 65 5.46 2.12 16.80
N CYS A 66 5.57 2.32 18.11
CA CYS A 66 5.55 1.24 19.08
C CYS A 66 4.12 0.77 19.27
N THR A 67 3.86 -0.48 18.92
CA THR A 67 2.57 -1.12 19.17
C THR A 67 2.77 -2.59 19.50
N ASP A 68 1.78 -3.16 20.14
CA ASP A 68 1.59 -4.60 20.18
C ASP A 68 0.67 -4.98 19.00
N PRO A 69 1.12 -5.77 18.01
CA PRO A 69 0.27 -6.16 16.89
C PRO A 69 -0.70 -7.30 17.24
N GLU A 70 -0.46 -8.03 18.33
CA GLU A 70 -1.30 -9.13 18.78
C GLU A 70 -2.43 -8.59 19.68
N LEU A 71 -2.20 -7.48 20.39
CA LEU A 71 -3.10 -6.88 21.38
C LEU A 71 -3.56 -7.89 22.45
N ILE A 72 -2.78 -8.97 22.66
CA ILE A 72 -3.06 -10.03 23.62
C ILE A 72 -2.14 -9.84 24.83
N PRO A 73 -2.67 -9.75 26.06
CA PRO A 73 -1.84 -9.72 27.25
C PRO A 73 -1.07 -11.05 27.43
N PRO A 74 0.21 -11.02 27.85
CA PRO A 74 0.99 -9.85 28.23
C PRO A 74 1.44 -9.01 27.02
N TYR A 75 1.22 -7.70 27.08
CA TYR A 75 1.54 -6.80 25.98
C TYR A 75 3.06 -6.71 25.76
N PHE A 76 3.49 -6.99 24.53
CA PHE A 76 4.84 -6.85 24.04
C PHE A 76 4.93 -5.73 22.99
N TRP A 77 5.21 -4.52 23.48
CA TRP A 77 5.38 -3.34 22.64
C TRP A 77 6.66 -3.44 21.82
N ARG A 78 6.51 -3.53 20.50
CA ARG A 78 7.61 -3.59 19.55
C ARG A 78 7.47 -2.50 18.49
N CYS A 79 8.59 -2.11 17.90
CA CYS A 79 8.57 -1.12 16.83
C CYS A 79 8.00 -1.75 15.55
N CYS A 80 6.94 -1.15 15.01
CA CYS A 80 6.30 -1.55 13.77
C CYS A 80 6.38 -0.40 12.76
N CYS A 81 6.87 -0.71 11.56
CA CYS A 81 7.07 0.25 10.49
C CYS A 81 5.96 0.13 9.43
N ASN A 82 5.37 1.26 9.06
CA ASN A 82 4.33 1.32 8.04
C ASN A 82 4.96 1.39 6.64
N PRO A 83 4.69 0.44 5.74
CA PRO A 83 5.16 0.49 4.36
C PRO A 83 4.62 1.73 3.62
N LYS A 84 5.33 2.13 2.56
CA LYS A 84 4.98 3.31 1.75
C LYS A 84 3.77 3.08 0.85
#